data_AF-A0A962R9F0-F1
#
_entry.id   AF-A0A962R9F0-F1
#
_cell.length_a   1.000
_cell.length_b   1.000
_cell.length_c   1.000
_cell.angle_alpha   90.00
_cell.angle_beta   90.00
_cell.angle_gamma   90.00
#
_symmetry.space_group_name_H-M   'P 1'
#
loop_
_entity.id
_entity.type
_entity.pdbx_description
1 polymer ?
#
loop_
_entity_poly.entity_id
_entity_poly.type
_entity_poly.pdbx_seq_one_letter_code
_entity_poly.pdbx_strand_id
1 'polypeptide(L)'
;VDFTRSRGVIGQNHQQGSLYVYLDAAEPSPEVALKDVDRSDIDAPADRIYLIDARWPIHALKRDGDRFEASLKGFGPGEMHWWVPRSGRYRLRAENVRGAGFQQEVVVGADHRLTLRLDEAPIHETVIRVERLPDA
;
A
#
# COMPACT_ATOMS: atom_id res chain seq x y z
N VAL A 1 10.22 9.93 -3.98
CA VAL A 1 10.56 9.97 -2.55
C VAL A 1 11.79 9.11 -2.28
N ASP A 2 12.66 9.57 -1.40
CA ASP A 2 13.72 8.76 -0.81
C ASP A 2 13.19 8.13 0.49
N PHE A 3 12.69 6.89 0.39
CA PHE A 3 12.11 6.20 1.55
C PHE A 3 13.11 5.86 2.65
N THR A 4 14.41 5.83 2.36
CA THR A 4 15.46 5.54 3.33
C THR A 4 15.74 6.74 4.22
N ARG A 5 15.63 7.95 3.65
CA ARG A 5 15.83 9.22 4.37
C ARG A 5 14.51 9.88 4.82
N SER A 6 13.36 9.31 4.50
CA SER A 6 12.05 9.83 4.90
C SER A 6 11.53 9.16 6.17
N ARG A 7 10.73 9.88 6.96
CA ARG A 7 10.00 9.38 8.13
C ARG A 7 8.51 9.64 7.96
N GLY A 8 7.67 8.65 8.32
CA GLY A 8 6.21 8.78 8.21
C GLY A 8 5.65 8.74 6.79
N VAL A 9 6.43 8.37 5.78
CA VAL A 9 5.92 8.22 4.40
C VAL A 9 5.48 6.78 4.14
N ILE A 10 4.21 6.61 3.78
CA ILE A 10 3.62 5.29 3.47
C ILE A 10 3.47 5.04 1.98
N GLY A 11 3.51 6.10 1.17
CA GLY A 11 3.27 5.98 -0.26
C GLY A 11 3.68 7.21 -1.06
N GLN A 12 3.63 7.05 -2.37
CA GLN A 12 3.82 8.13 -3.32
C GLN A 12 3.13 7.80 -4.65
N ASN A 13 2.82 8.84 -5.42
CA ASN A 13 2.42 8.73 -6.81
C ASN A 13 2.88 9.97 -7.57
N HIS A 14 3.24 9.82 -8.84
CA HIS A 14 3.41 10.96 -9.73
C HIS A 14 2.21 11.08 -10.65
N GLN A 15 1.57 12.25 -10.65
CA GLN A 15 0.51 12.56 -11.60
C GLN A 15 0.77 13.93 -12.21
N GLN A 16 0.78 13.99 -13.55
CA GLN A 16 0.95 15.22 -14.33
C GLN A 16 2.19 16.03 -13.89
N GLY A 17 3.31 15.36 -13.65
CA GLY A 17 4.57 15.98 -13.22
C GLY A 17 4.63 16.41 -11.76
N SER A 18 3.54 16.22 -11.00
CA SER A 18 3.50 16.50 -9.56
C SER A 18 3.68 15.23 -8.75
N LEU A 19 4.48 15.32 -7.68
CA LEU A 19 4.66 14.24 -6.71
C LEU A 19 3.61 14.38 -5.59
N TYR A 20 2.76 13.37 -5.46
CA TYR A 20 1.87 13.17 -4.34
C TYR A 20 2.51 12.21 -3.35
N VAL A 21 2.41 12.52 -2.06
CA VAL A 21 2.99 11.71 -0.99
C VAL A 21 1.89 11.34 0.00
N TYR A 22 1.85 10.06 0.38
CA TYR A 22 0.95 9.56 1.40
C TYR A 22 1.72 9.47 2.72
N LEU A 23 1.17 10.08 3.77
CA LEU A 23 1.78 10.14 5.10
C LEU A 23 1.02 9.25 6.07
N ASP A 24 1.74 8.59 6.98
CA ASP A 24 1.14 7.88 8.09
C ASP A 24 0.68 8.88 9.14
N ALA A 25 -0.62 8.89 9.45
CA ALA A 25 -1.15 9.72 10.53
C ALA A 25 -0.61 9.32 11.92
N ALA A 26 -0.03 8.12 12.04
CA ALA A 26 0.65 7.68 13.26
C ALA A 26 2.00 8.38 13.50
N GLU A 27 2.60 9.02 12.48
CA GLU A 27 3.83 9.81 12.63
C GLU A 27 3.48 11.30 12.83
N PRO A 28 3.68 11.88 14.03
CA PRO A 28 3.27 13.25 14.33
C PRO A 28 4.13 14.31 13.64
N SER A 29 5.31 13.96 13.15
CA SER A 29 6.23 14.89 12.47
C SER A 29 6.89 14.21 11.28
N PRO A 30 6.13 13.99 10.19
CA PRO A 30 6.65 13.31 9.01
C PRO A 30 7.72 14.15 8.31
N GLU A 31 8.75 13.47 7.81
CA GLU A 31 9.85 14.07 7.06
C GLU A 31 9.89 13.44 5.66
N VAL A 32 9.78 14.27 4.62
CA VAL A 32 9.81 13.81 3.23
C VAL A 32 11.17 14.17 2.63
N ALA A 33 12.03 13.18 2.47
CA ALA A 33 13.25 13.32 1.71
C ALA A 33 13.00 12.98 0.23
N LEU A 34 13.63 13.74 -0.65
CA LEU A 34 13.55 13.53 -2.10
C LEU A 34 14.89 13.02 -2.63
N LYS A 35 14.80 12.24 -3.69
CA LYS A 35 15.91 11.83 -4.56
C LYS A 35 15.48 12.07 -5.99
N ASP A 36 16.43 12.29 -6.87
CA ASP A 36 16.16 12.42 -8.29
C ASP A 36 15.55 11.13 -8.84
N VAL A 37 14.68 11.28 -9.83
CA VAL A 37 14.03 10.18 -10.52
C VAL A 37 14.19 10.39 -12.02
N ASP A 38 14.57 9.35 -12.74
CA ASP A 38 14.78 9.41 -14.19
C ASP A 38 13.45 9.53 -14.95
N ARG A 39 12.36 9.01 -14.35
CA ARG A 39 11.01 8.97 -14.92
C ARG A 39 9.96 9.26 -13.86
N SER A 40 8.96 10.05 -14.23
CA SER A 40 7.82 10.41 -13.38
C SER A 40 6.48 9.90 -13.93
N ASP A 41 6.49 9.12 -14.99
CA ASP A 41 5.31 8.59 -15.67
C ASP A 41 5.03 7.10 -15.33
N ILE A 42 5.85 6.53 -14.44
CA ILE A 42 5.72 5.16 -13.94
C ILE A 42 5.83 5.15 -12.41
N ASP A 43 5.28 4.09 -11.81
CA ASP A 43 5.48 3.80 -10.38
C ASP A 43 6.99 3.62 -10.10
N ALA A 44 7.52 4.40 -9.15
CA ALA A 44 8.96 4.45 -8.92
C ALA A 44 9.44 3.18 -8.20
N PRO A 45 10.41 2.45 -8.76
CA PRO A 45 10.89 1.23 -8.12
C PRO A 45 11.41 1.46 -6.70
N ALA A 46 11.02 0.56 -5.80
CA ALA A 46 11.46 0.55 -4.42
C ALA A 46 11.74 -0.88 -3.93
N ASP A 47 12.71 -1.00 -3.02
CA ASP A 47 13.06 -2.22 -2.30
C ASP A 47 12.09 -2.54 -1.15
N ARG A 48 11.04 -1.73 -0.99
CA ARG A 48 10.01 -1.87 0.04
C ARG A 48 8.62 -1.64 -0.52
N ILE A 49 7.64 -2.15 0.21
CA ILE A 49 6.22 -1.95 -0.08
C ILE A 49 5.84 -0.48 0.12
N TYR A 50 5.07 0.11 -0.79
CA TYR A 50 4.51 1.46 -0.59
C TYR A 50 3.14 1.60 -1.26
N LEU A 51 2.33 2.54 -0.75
CA LEU A 51 1.01 2.85 -1.29
C LEU A 51 1.15 3.71 -2.56
N ILE A 52 0.62 3.22 -3.69
CA ILE A 52 0.54 3.99 -4.93
C ILE A 52 -0.69 4.88 -4.89
N ASP A 53 -1.85 4.31 -4.60
CA ASP A 53 -3.09 5.05 -4.41
C ASP A 53 -4.08 4.24 -3.56
N ALA A 54 -5.06 4.91 -2.97
CA ALA A 54 -6.12 4.27 -2.24
C ALA A 54 -7.41 5.08 -2.28
N ARG A 55 -8.54 4.37 -2.34
CA ARG A 55 -9.86 4.98 -2.15
C ARG A 55 -10.09 5.48 -0.73
N TRP A 56 -9.58 4.77 0.27
CA TRP A 56 -9.78 5.10 1.68
C TRP A 56 -8.48 5.55 2.33
N PRO A 57 -8.54 6.39 3.37
CA PRO A 57 -7.38 6.72 4.19
C PRO A 57 -6.73 5.46 4.77
N ILE A 58 -5.41 5.35 4.60
CA ILE A 58 -4.59 4.27 5.13
C ILE A 58 -3.70 4.80 6.24
N HIS A 59 -3.52 4.04 7.31
CA HIS A 59 -2.64 4.40 8.43
C HIS A 59 -2.06 3.16 9.12
N ALA A 60 -1.13 3.38 10.04
CA ALA A 60 -0.48 2.34 10.84
C ALA A 60 0.18 1.24 9.98
N LEU A 61 0.86 1.63 8.90
CA LEU A 61 1.47 0.69 7.96
C LEU A 61 2.71 0.04 8.59
N LYS A 62 2.67 -1.28 8.76
CA LYS A 62 3.80 -2.10 9.19
C LYS A 62 4.27 -2.97 8.03
N ARG A 63 5.58 -3.11 7.87
CA ARG A 63 6.20 -3.87 6.78
C ARG A 63 7.22 -4.84 7.36
N ASP A 64 7.29 -6.03 6.79
CA ASP A 64 8.24 -7.08 7.14
C ASP A 64 8.55 -7.91 5.89
N GLY A 65 9.63 -7.54 5.18
CA GLY A 65 9.97 -8.14 3.88
C GLY A 65 8.83 -8.00 2.86
N ASP A 66 8.35 -9.13 2.34
CA ASP A 66 7.22 -9.20 1.40
C ASP A 66 5.85 -9.28 2.11
N ARG A 67 5.79 -8.88 3.37
CA ARG A 67 4.57 -8.80 4.18
C ARG A 67 4.28 -7.36 4.57
N PHE A 68 3.00 -7.00 4.59
CA PHE A 68 2.57 -5.78 5.26
C PHE A 68 1.21 -5.91 5.94
N GLU A 69 1.02 -5.06 6.93
CA GLU A 69 -0.25 -4.84 7.62
C GLU A 69 -0.57 -3.34 7.56
N ALA A 70 -1.82 -2.99 7.28
CA ALA A 70 -2.28 -1.60 7.32
C ALA A 70 -3.74 -1.51 7.77
N SER A 71 -4.07 -0.38 8.37
CA SER A 71 -5.42 -0.08 8.84
C SER A 71 -6.11 0.89 7.89
N LEU A 72 -7.41 0.68 7.69
CA LEU A 72 -8.23 1.54 6.86
C LEU A 72 -9.69 1.56 7.30
N LYS A 73 -10.34 2.69 6.96
CA LYS A 73 -11.75 2.89 7.20
C LYS A 73 -12.32 3.88 6.19
N GLY A 74 -13.55 3.64 5.74
CA GLY A 74 -14.27 4.58 4.90
C GLY A 74 -15.58 4.04 4.34
N PHE A 75 -16.04 4.67 3.27
CA PHE A 75 -17.37 4.45 2.70
C PHE A 75 -17.29 4.02 1.23
N GLY A 76 -18.32 3.31 0.80
CA GLY A 76 -18.46 2.76 -0.56
C GLY A 76 -17.46 1.66 -0.90
N PRO A 77 -17.69 0.91 -2.00
CA PRO A 77 -16.70 0.01 -2.57
C PRO A 77 -15.49 0.79 -3.09
N GLY A 78 -14.38 0.09 -3.30
CA GLY A 78 -13.18 0.74 -3.76
C GLY A 78 -11.98 -0.17 -3.93
N GLU A 79 -10.92 0.46 -4.40
CA GLU A 79 -9.65 -0.19 -4.68
C GLU A 79 -8.51 0.59 -4.05
N MET A 80 -7.40 -0.11 -3.87
CA MET A 80 -6.12 0.47 -3.53
C MET A 80 -5.03 -0.30 -4.26
N HIS A 81 -3.95 0.41 -4.53
CA HIS A 81 -2.84 -0.08 -5.30
C HIS A 81 -1.56 0.09 -4.52
N TRP A 82 -0.78 -0.98 -4.46
CA TRP A 82 0.46 -1.05 -3.71
C TRP A 82 1.59 -1.44 -4.65
N TRP A 83 2.74 -0.80 -4.48
CA TRP A 83 3.99 -1.34 -5.01
C TRP A 83 4.47 -2.45 -4.08
N VAL A 84 4.86 -3.59 -4.64
CA VAL A 84 5.53 -4.68 -3.91
C VAL A 84 6.87 -5.04 -4.58
N PRO A 85 7.98 -5.22 -3.82
CA PRO A 85 9.31 -5.43 -4.42
C PRO A 85 9.45 -6.69 -5.27
N ARG A 86 8.61 -7.71 -5.06
CA ARG A 86 8.69 -8.99 -5.77
C ARG A 86 7.39 -9.28 -6.52
N SER A 87 7.52 -9.81 -7.72
CA SER A 87 6.39 -10.43 -8.42
C SER A 87 6.03 -11.78 -7.80
N GLY A 88 4.85 -12.30 -8.13
CA GLY A 88 4.39 -13.62 -7.70
C GLY A 88 3.01 -13.59 -7.08
N ARG A 89 2.66 -14.66 -6.36
CA ARG A 89 1.35 -14.78 -5.71
C ARG A 89 1.39 -14.16 -4.33
N TYR A 90 0.35 -13.43 -3.99
CA TYR A 90 0.15 -12.83 -2.67
C TYR A 90 -1.19 -13.27 -2.11
N ARG A 91 -1.24 -13.55 -0.81
CA ARG A 91 -2.47 -13.74 -0.06
C ARG A 91 -2.81 -12.44 0.64
N LEU A 92 -4.04 -12.00 0.47
CA LEU A 92 -4.63 -10.88 1.16
C LEU A 92 -5.72 -11.36 2.10
N ARG A 93 -5.72 -10.84 3.31
CA ARG A 93 -6.79 -11.01 4.28
C ARG A 93 -7.19 -9.63 4.77
N ALA A 94 -8.47 -9.40 4.93
CA ALA A 94 -8.91 -8.25 5.70
C ALA A 94 -9.90 -8.70 6.76
N GLU A 95 -9.83 -8.07 7.92
CA GLU A 95 -10.68 -8.34 9.05
C GLU A 95 -11.05 -7.02 9.70
N ASN A 96 -12.36 -6.81 9.90
CA ASN A 96 -12.84 -5.66 10.65
C ASN A 96 -13.01 -5.99 12.14
N VAL A 97 -13.16 -4.95 12.96
CA VAL A 97 -13.35 -5.09 14.41
C VAL A 97 -14.60 -5.87 14.84
N ARG A 98 -15.52 -6.18 13.92
CA ARG A 98 -16.70 -7.03 14.19
C ARG A 98 -16.45 -8.51 13.84
N GLY A 99 -15.26 -8.86 13.38
CA GLY A 99 -14.89 -10.22 12.98
C GLY A 99 -15.39 -10.61 11.59
N ALA A 100 -15.99 -9.68 10.82
CA ALA A 100 -16.25 -9.94 9.41
C ALA A 100 -14.95 -9.74 8.64
N GLY A 101 -14.62 -10.69 7.78
CA GLY A 101 -13.39 -10.67 7.00
C GLY A 101 -13.55 -11.37 5.67
N PHE A 102 -12.57 -11.17 4.81
CA PHE A 102 -12.44 -11.87 3.54
C PHE A 102 -10.98 -12.23 3.29
N GLN A 103 -10.78 -13.16 2.38
CA GLN A 103 -9.47 -13.54 1.88
C GLN A 103 -9.51 -13.62 0.35
N GLN A 104 -8.44 -13.16 -0.29
CA GLN A 104 -8.22 -13.32 -1.72
C GLN A 104 -6.75 -13.63 -2.00
N GLU A 105 -6.49 -14.28 -3.13
CA GLU A 105 -5.14 -14.39 -3.69
C GLU A 105 -5.05 -13.52 -4.95
N VAL A 106 -3.93 -12.84 -5.11
CA VAL A 106 -3.65 -11.98 -6.28
C VAL A 106 -2.29 -12.33 -6.87
N VAL A 107 -2.18 -12.21 -8.18
CA VAL A 107 -0.92 -12.40 -8.90
C VAL A 107 -0.38 -11.02 -9.26
N VAL A 108 0.84 -10.72 -8.81
CA VAL A 108 1.56 -9.50 -9.15
C VAL A 108 2.54 -9.82 -10.28
N GLY A 109 2.44 -9.03 -11.36
CA GLY A 109 3.28 -9.16 -12.55
C GLY A 109 4.61 -8.42 -12.45
N ALA A 110 5.21 -8.16 -13.60
CA ALA A 110 6.47 -7.42 -13.73
C ALA A 110 6.32 -5.90 -13.49
N ASP A 111 5.08 -5.41 -13.37
CA ASP A 111 4.76 -4.02 -13.03
C ASP A 111 4.77 -3.75 -11.52
N HIS A 112 4.96 -4.81 -10.70
CA HIS A 112 5.04 -4.72 -9.25
C HIS A 112 3.80 -4.13 -8.56
N ARG A 113 2.68 -4.03 -9.28
CA ARG A 113 1.45 -3.43 -8.81
C ARG A 113 0.53 -4.50 -8.24
N LEU A 114 0.31 -4.42 -6.94
CA LEU A 114 -0.68 -5.23 -6.22
C LEU A 114 -1.99 -4.44 -6.10
N THR A 115 -3.06 -4.99 -6.65
CA THR A 115 -4.41 -4.43 -6.53
C THR A 115 -5.19 -5.15 -5.44
N LEU A 116 -5.75 -4.38 -4.52
CA LEU A 116 -6.70 -4.86 -3.51
C LEU A 116 -8.04 -4.17 -3.75
N ARG A 117 -9.08 -4.98 -3.99
CA ARG A 117 -10.46 -4.54 -4.16
C ARG A 117 -11.31 -4.95 -2.96
N LEU A 118 -12.09 -4.02 -2.41
CA LEU A 118 -13.15 -4.31 -1.44
C LEU A 118 -14.51 -3.99 -2.06
N ASP A 119 -15.34 -5.02 -2.21
CA ASP A 119 -16.73 -4.87 -2.66
C ASP A 119 -17.60 -4.25 -1.58
N GLU A 120 -17.30 -4.55 -0.32
CA GLU A 120 -17.95 -3.94 0.83
C GLU A 120 -17.06 -2.87 1.45
N ALA A 121 -17.68 -1.75 1.80
CA ALA A 121 -16.98 -0.64 2.41
C ALA A 121 -16.43 -1.01 3.80
N PRO A 122 -15.18 -0.63 4.14
CA PRO A 122 -14.65 -0.78 5.49
C PRO A 122 -15.25 0.31 6.41
N ILE A 123 -16.55 0.27 6.66
CA ILE A 123 -17.27 1.24 7.52
C ILE A 123 -16.76 1.16 8.97
N HIS A 124 -16.31 -0.04 9.34
CA HIS A 124 -15.58 -0.29 10.57
C HIS A 124 -14.08 -0.37 10.29
N GLU A 125 -13.29 -0.05 11.32
CA GLU A 125 -11.85 -0.21 11.26
C GLU A 125 -11.50 -1.61 10.77
N THR A 126 -10.75 -1.65 9.67
CA THR A 126 -10.41 -2.89 8.97
C THR A 126 -8.90 -2.96 8.85
N VAL A 127 -8.34 -4.09 9.28
CA VAL A 127 -6.92 -4.37 9.13
C VAL A 127 -6.75 -5.27 7.91
N ILE A 128 -5.97 -4.82 6.94
CA ILE A 128 -5.50 -5.65 5.84
C ILE A 128 -4.16 -6.25 6.19
N ARG A 129 -3.98 -7.52 5.84
CA ARG A 129 -2.73 -8.27 5.94
C ARG A 129 -2.44 -8.89 4.61
N VAL A 130 -1.25 -8.64 4.10
CA VAL A 130 -0.81 -9.11 2.81
C VAL A 130 0.53 -9.80 2.97
N GLU A 131 0.67 -10.98 2.39
CA GLU A 131 1.90 -11.77 2.44
C GLU A 131 2.15 -12.46 1.10
N ARG A 132 3.40 -12.47 0.64
CA ARG A 132 3.80 -13.26 -0.53
C ARG A 132 3.72 -14.74 -0.20
N LEU A 133 3.17 -15.52 -1.12
CA LEU A 133 3.16 -16.98 -1.05
C LEU A 133 4.46 -17.55 -1.61
N PRO A 134 4.87 -18.75 -1.15
CA PRO A 134 5.98 -19.47 -1.78
C PRO A 134 5.71 -19.72 -3.26
N ASP A 135 6.79 -19.66 -4.04
CA ASP A 135 6.77 -20.15 -5.42
C ASP A 135 6.57 -21.67 -5.40
N ALA A 136 5.73 -22.18 -6.29
CA ALA A 136 5.37 -23.60 -6.36
C ALA A 136 6.47 -24.45 -6.99
#